data_AF-A0A9E1GNA2-F1
#
_entry.id   AF-A0A9E1GNA2-F1
#
_cell.length_a   1.000
_cell.length_b   1.000
_cell.length_c   1.000
_cell.angle_alpha   90.00
_cell.angle_beta   90.00
_cell.angle_gamma   90.00
#
_symmetry.space_group_name_H-M   'P 1'
#
loop_
_entity.id
_entity.type
_entity.pdbx_description
1 polymer ?
#
loop_
_entity_poly.entity_id
_entity_poly.type
_entity_poly.pdbx_seq_one_letter_code
_entity_poly.pdbx_strand_id
1 'polypeptide(L)'
;MKTLSEVKAEYLNEALSSPVGGYVVMDRNGKVAAHSNSGFVHCFADPLDLEAARAAGYECKDEEIDGRVLTWVTAKERPGELFRSADGGYYAAAALPENDDAFVTERYAAEVRAERNARIADTDDYIKMPDMTVKKSAKASREALTDQERTEVLAYREALRDLPTVEGFPFVEYPTIPACIEYECGQKADARAVQANMYRGF
;
A
#
# COMPACT_ATOMS: atom_id res chain seq x y z
N MET A 1 -5.81 8.10 17.84
CA MET A 1 -6.20 8.20 16.43
C MET A 1 -5.15 9.06 15.76
N LYS A 2 -4.80 8.80 14.49
CA LYS A 2 -3.86 9.68 13.79
C LYS A 2 -4.60 10.91 13.27
N THR A 3 -3.89 12.03 13.22
CA THR A 3 -4.34 13.27 12.57
C THR A 3 -3.86 13.33 11.13
N LEU A 4 -4.50 14.17 10.30
CA LEU A 4 -4.04 14.43 8.93
C LEU A 4 -2.57 14.85 8.88
N SER A 5 -2.15 15.72 9.79
CA SER A 5 -0.77 16.21 9.85
C SER A 5 0.23 15.09 10.15
N GLU A 6 -0.09 14.16 11.04
CA GLU A 6 0.76 13.01 11.35
C GLU A 6 0.86 12.06 10.15
N VAL A 7 -0.27 11.72 9.52
CA VAL A 7 -0.29 10.83 8.35
C VAL A 7 0.44 11.47 7.17
N LYS A 8 0.27 12.77 6.96
CA LYS A 8 0.98 13.53 5.93
C LYS A 8 2.48 13.50 6.16
N ALA A 9 2.93 13.74 7.39
CA ALA A 9 4.34 13.67 7.74
C ALA A 9 4.91 12.26 7.54
N GLU A 10 4.17 11.21 7.90
CA GLU A 10 4.55 9.81 7.65
C GLU A 10 4.75 9.53 6.16
N TYR A 11 3.77 9.84 5.32
CA TYR A 11 3.85 9.58 3.88
C TYR A 11 4.95 10.41 3.20
N LEU A 12 5.11 11.68 3.58
CA LEU A 12 6.20 12.51 3.05
C LEU A 12 7.57 11.93 3.43
N ASN A 13 7.76 11.52 4.68
CA ASN A 13 9.01 10.93 5.13
C ASN A 13 9.30 9.61 4.41
N GLU A 14 8.27 8.78 4.21
CA GLU A 14 8.38 7.53 3.45
C GLU A 14 8.84 7.81 2.01
N ALA A 15 8.15 8.71 1.29
CA ALA A 15 8.52 9.06 -0.08
C ALA A 15 9.94 9.64 -0.18
N LEU A 16 10.31 10.54 0.73
CA LEU A 16 11.65 11.15 0.77
C LEU A 16 12.76 10.14 1.13
N SER A 17 12.42 9.04 1.81
CA SER A 17 13.35 7.96 2.11
C SER A 17 13.56 6.97 0.95
N SER A 18 12.79 7.10 -0.13
CA SER A 18 12.83 6.24 -1.32
C SER A 18 13.29 6.99 -2.57
N PRO A 19 14.57 7.40 -2.67
CA PRO A 19 15.08 8.08 -3.85
C PRO A 19 15.20 7.14 -5.05
N VAL A 20 14.94 7.66 -6.24
CA VAL A 20 15.14 6.95 -7.52
C VAL A 20 16.63 6.76 -7.78
N GLY A 21 17.00 5.62 -8.39
CA GLY A 21 18.38 5.34 -8.77
C GLY A 21 18.98 6.40 -9.71
N GLY A 22 20.31 6.48 -9.76
CA GLY A 22 21.05 7.51 -10.52
C GLY A 22 20.79 7.50 -12.04
N TYR A 23 20.30 6.39 -12.60
CA TYR A 23 19.98 6.24 -14.02
C TYR A 23 18.50 5.88 -14.22
N VAL A 24 17.87 6.47 -15.22
CA VAL A 24 16.45 6.31 -15.54
C VAL A 24 16.18 6.20 -17.03
N VAL A 25 15.09 5.51 -17.35
CA VAL A 25 14.41 5.56 -18.65
C VAL A 25 12.99 6.07 -18.40
N MET A 26 12.56 7.06 -19.18
CA MET A 26 11.22 7.65 -19.04
C MET A 26 10.28 7.16 -20.15
N ASP A 27 9.01 7.01 -19.82
CA ASP A 27 7.94 6.74 -20.78
C ASP A 27 7.55 8.01 -21.56
N ARG A 28 6.62 7.88 -22.51
CA ARG A 28 6.14 9.02 -23.32
C ARG A 28 5.47 10.14 -22.51
N ASN A 29 5.01 9.85 -21.30
CA ASN A 29 4.34 10.79 -20.41
C ASN A 29 5.31 11.47 -19.44
N GLY A 30 6.62 11.19 -19.56
CA GLY A 30 7.65 11.71 -18.66
C GLY A 30 7.70 11.01 -17.31
N LYS A 31 7.04 9.86 -17.14
CA LYS A 31 7.14 9.04 -15.93
C LYS A 31 8.34 8.11 -16.02
N VAL A 32 8.97 7.80 -14.90
CA VAL A 32 10.08 6.82 -14.88
C VAL A 32 9.51 5.43 -15.16
N ALA A 33 9.92 4.84 -16.28
CA ALA A 33 9.56 3.48 -16.69
C ALA A 33 10.46 2.43 -16.01
N ALA A 34 11.74 2.76 -15.82
CA ALA A 34 12.70 1.92 -15.11
C ALA A 34 13.83 2.78 -14.52
N HIS A 35 14.45 2.33 -13.43
CA HIS A 35 15.60 3.00 -12.81
C HIS A 35 16.60 2.03 -12.19
N SER A 36 17.85 2.45 -12.04
CA SER A 36 18.93 1.73 -11.37
C SER A 36 19.98 2.68 -10.83
N ASN A 37 20.79 2.22 -9.87
CA ASN A 37 21.96 2.95 -9.38
C ASN A 37 23.13 2.94 -10.38
N SER A 38 23.12 2.04 -11.35
CA SER A 38 24.10 1.95 -12.43
C SER A 38 23.43 2.08 -13.80
N GLY A 39 24.20 2.48 -14.81
CA GLY A 39 23.73 2.48 -16.20
C GLY A 39 23.19 1.12 -16.62
N PHE A 40 22.10 1.12 -17.37
CA PHE A 40 21.41 -0.08 -17.85
C PHE A 40 20.76 0.18 -19.21
N VAL A 41 20.28 -0.88 -19.84
CA VAL A 41 19.47 -0.81 -21.06
C VAL A 41 18.06 -1.32 -20.77
N HIS A 42 17.07 -0.76 -21.44
CA HIS A 42 15.66 -1.11 -21.31
C HIS A 42 15.05 -1.41 -22.68
N CYS A 43 14.17 -2.41 -22.77
CA CYS A 43 13.36 -2.65 -23.95
C CYS A 43 11.92 -2.31 -23.62
N PHE A 44 11.36 -1.31 -24.29
CA PHE A 44 9.94 -0.98 -24.14
C PHE A 44 9.08 -2.06 -24.78
N ALA A 45 7.96 -2.40 -24.13
CA ALA A 45 6.94 -3.27 -24.70
C ALA A 45 6.00 -2.51 -25.64
N ASP A 46 5.74 -1.22 -25.37
CA ASP A 46 4.89 -0.37 -26.19
C ASP A 46 5.73 0.39 -27.24
N PRO A 47 5.42 0.25 -28.54
CA PRO A 47 6.13 0.96 -29.60
C PRO A 47 6.10 2.49 -29.46
N LEU A 48 5.03 3.06 -28.88
CA LEU A 48 4.90 4.51 -28.72
C LEU A 48 5.85 5.06 -27.66
N ASP A 49 6.16 4.28 -26.62
CA ASP A 49 7.17 4.67 -25.63
C ASP A 49 8.59 4.58 -26.23
N LEU A 50 8.84 3.62 -27.12
CA LEU A 50 10.09 3.55 -27.87
C LEU A 50 10.26 4.75 -28.84
N GLU A 51 9.21 5.13 -29.57
CA GLU A 51 9.22 6.31 -30.42
C GLU A 51 9.48 7.58 -29.62
N ALA A 52 8.81 7.73 -28.47
CA ALA A 52 9.03 8.86 -27.57
C ALA A 52 10.46 8.89 -27.02
N ALA A 53 11.03 7.74 -26.64
CA ALA A 53 12.42 7.66 -26.18
C ALA A 53 13.42 8.09 -27.26
N ARG A 54 13.21 7.67 -28.51
CA ARG A 54 14.02 8.13 -29.66
C ARG A 54 13.90 9.64 -29.85
N ALA A 55 12.68 10.19 -29.78
CA ALA A 55 12.45 11.64 -29.88
C ALA A 55 13.07 12.44 -28.73
N ALA A 56 13.11 11.86 -27.51
CA ALA A 56 13.79 12.41 -26.34
C ALA A 56 15.33 12.21 -26.39
N GLY A 57 15.87 11.71 -27.51
CA GLY A 57 17.30 11.57 -27.77
C GLY A 57 17.98 10.49 -26.93
N TYR A 58 17.26 9.44 -26.52
CA TYR A 58 17.90 8.27 -25.93
C TYR A 58 18.70 7.49 -26.98
N GLU A 59 19.87 6.98 -26.58
CA GLU A 59 20.64 6.08 -27.43
C GLU A 59 19.91 4.74 -27.54
N CYS A 60 19.72 4.27 -28.77
CA CYS A 60 18.98 3.04 -29.06
C CYS A 60 19.85 2.11 -29.90
N LYS A 61 19.86 0.82 -29.55
CA LYS A 61 20.55 -0.24 -30.30
C LYS A 61 19.58 -1.37 -30.61
N ASP A 62 19.48 -1.71 -31.89
CA ASP A 62 18.68 -2.84 -32.34
C ASP A 62 19.51 -4.14 -32.25
N GLU A 63 18.89 -5.22 -31.81
CA GLU A 63 19.49 -6.55 -31.72
C GLU A 63 18.46 -7.60 -32.14
N GLU A 64 18.87 -8.54 -33.00
CA GLU A 64 18.02 -9.66 -33.42
C GLU A 64 18.23 -10.84 -32.47
N ILE A 65 17.14 -11.28 -31.84
CA ILE A 65 17.11 -12.45 -30.95
C ILE A 65 15.94 -13.33 -31.39
N ASP A 66 16.23 -14.59 -31.73
CA ASP A 66 15.23 -15.58 -32.17
C ASP A 66 14.32 -15.08 -33.32
N GLY A 67 14.89 -14.35 -34.28
CA GLY A 67 14.16 -13.80 -35.43
C GLY A 67 13.25 -12.60 -35.10
N ARG A 68 13.41 -12.00 -33.92
CA ARG A 68 12.74 -10.76 -33.51
C ARG A 68 13.77 -9.67 -33.27
N VAL A 69 13.51 -8.48 -33.81
CA VAL A 69 14.33 -7.30 -33.53
C VAL A 69 13.83 -6.66 -32.24
N LEU A 70 14.71 -6.59 -31.24
CA LEU A 70 14.49 -5.84 -30.01
C LEU A 70 15.31 -4.55 -30.06
N THR A 71 14.72 -3.44 -29.64
CA THR A 71 15.42 -2.17 -29.51
C THR A 71 15.73 -1.89 -28.04
N TRP A 72 17.02 -1.90 -27.71
CA TRP A 72 17.53 -1.57 -26.40
C TRP A 72 17.77 -0.06 -26.28
N VAL A 73 17.15 0.56 -25.29
CA VAL A 73 17.27 1.99 -24.96
C VAL A 73 18.22 2.15 -23.78
N THR A 74 19.33 2.86 -23.96
CA THR A 74 20.32 3.10 -22.90
C THR A 74 19.82 4.17 -21.92
N ALA A 75 19.77 3.84 -20.63
CA ALA A 75 19.33 4.76 -19.59
C ALA A 75 20.21 6.02 -19.50
N LYS A 76 19.61 7.14 -19.15
CA LYS A 76 20.30 8.42 -18.92
C LYS A 76 20.42 8.69 -17.43
N GLU A 77 21.36 9.55 -17.04
CA GLU A 77 21.40 10.07 -15.68
C GLU A 77 20.08 10.77 -15.33
N ARG A 78 19.61 10.56 -14.09
CA ARG A 78 18.34 11.13 -13.63
C ARG A 78 18.38 12.66 -13.66
N PRO A 79 17.32 13.32 -14.13
CA PRO A 79 17.22 14.77 -14.06
C PRO A 79 16.88 15.19 -12.62
N GLY A 80 17.92 15.45 -11.83
CA GLY A 80 17.77 15.86 -10.43
C GLY A 80 17.31 14.73 -9.50
N GLU A 81 16.92 15.11 -8.29
CA GLU A 81 16.42 14.16 -7.30
C GLU A 81 14.94 13.88 -7.52
N LEU A 82 14.63 12.60 -7.71
CA LEU A 82 13.27 12.08 -7.81
C LEU A 82 13.03 11.09 -6.67
N PHE A 83 11.82 11.09 -6.17
CA PHE A 83 11.35 10.28 -5.04
C PHE A 83 10.13 9.49 -5.46
N ARG A 84 10.03 8.25 -4.98
CA ARG A 84 8.87 7.41 -5.23
C ARG A 84 7.72 7.82 -4.30
N SER A 85 6.61 8.23 -4.88
CA SER A 85 5.36 8.52 -4.16
C SER A 85 4.58 7.23 -3.88
N ALA A 86 3.66 7.29 -2.91
CA ALA A 86 2.75 6.21 -2.54
C ALA A 86 1.79 5.80 -3.66
N ASP A 87 1.63 6.62 -4.71
CA ASP A 87 0.91 6.26 -5.94
C ASP A 87 1.74 5.44 -6.94
N GLY A 88 3.03 5.21 -6.63
CA GLY A 88 3.99 4.51 -7.47
C GLY A 88 4.63 5.38 -8.56
N GLY A 89 4.23 6.64 -8.68
CA GLY A 89 4.87 7.63 -9.53
C GLY A 89 6.15 8.18 -8.91
N TYR A 90 6.87 8.97 -9.70
CA TYR A 90 8.16 9.55 -9.32
C TYR A 90 8.13 11.05 -9.52
N TYR A 91 8.50 11.79 -8.48
CA TYR A 91 8.33 13.24 -8.43
C TYR A 91 9.56 13.90 -7.80
N ALA A 92 9.80 15.16 -8.16
CA ALA A 92 10.66 16.00 -7.35
C ALA A 92 9.99 16.22 -5.97
N ALA A 93 10.78 16.44 -4.92
CA ALA A 93 10.28 16.58 -3.55
C ALA A 93 9.11 17.58 -3.40
N ALA A 94 9.21 18.73 -4.08
CA ALA A 94 8.17 19.77 -4.04
C ALA A 94 6.89 19.42 -4.82
N ALA A 95 6.95 18.40 -5.70
CA ALA A 95 5.84 17.94 -6.53
C ALA A 95 5.26 16.61 -6.04
N LEU A 96 5.73 16.08 -4.90
CA LEU A 96 5.19 14.86 -4.31
C LEU A 96 3.69 15.03 -4.01
N PRO A 97 2.83 14.10 -4.45
CA PRO A 97 1.40 14.08 -4.12
C PRO A 97 1.12 14.13 -2.62
N GLU A 98 2.02 13.62 -1.78
CA GLU A 98 1.95 13.66 -0.32
C GLU A 98 1.94 15.09 0.26
N ASN A 99 2.30 16.11 -0.52
CA ASN A 99 2.14 17.51 -0.13
C ASN A 99 0.66 17.97 -0.18
N ASP A 100 -0.21 17.23 -0.86
CA ASP A 100 -1.64 17.52 -0.99
C ASP A 100 -2.49 16.75 0.03
N ASP A 101 -3.38 17.47 0.72
CA ASP A 101 -4.19 16.91 1.79
C ASP A 101 -5.25 15.93 1.26
N ALA A 102 -5.77 16.14 0.04
CA ALA A 102 -6.78 15.26 -0.54
C ALA A 102 -6.16 13.91 -0.95
N PHE A 103 -4.96 13.93 -1.53
CA PHE A 103 -4.18 12.73 -1.81
C PHE A 103 -3.92 11.91 -0.54
N VAL A 104 -3.39 12.55 0.51
CA VAL A 104 -3.08 11.90 1.79
C VAL A 104 -4.35 11.32 2.42
N THR A 105 -5.44 12.08 2.41
CA THR A 105 -6.72 11.65 3.00
C THR A 105 -7.28 10.43 2.28
N GLU A 106 -7.32 10.40 0.94
CA GLU A 106 -7.85 9.24 0.21
C GLU A 106 -6.94 8.02 0.35
N ARG A 107 -5.61 8.22 0.33
CA ARG A 107 -4.67 7.12 0.51
C ARG A 107 -4.82 6.47 1.89
N TYR A 108 -4.95 7.29 2.93
CA TYR A 108 -5.18 6.80 4.29
C TYR A 108 -6.57 6.17 4.45
N ALA A 109 -7.60 6.72 3.80
CA ALA A 109 -8.93 6.10 3.76
C ALA A 109 -8.90 4.70 3.13
N ALA A 110 -8.10 4.49 2.08
CA ALA A 110 -7.91 3.18 1.47
C ALA A 110 -7.25 2.19 2.46
N GLU A 111 -6.24 2.62 3.22
CA GLU A 111 -5.64 1.80 4.28
C GLU A 111 -6.64 1.44 5.37
N VAL A 112 -7.41 2.42 5.84
CA VAL A 112 -8.40 2.21 6.90
C VAL A 112 -9.49 1.23 6.45
N ARG A 113 -9.92 1.32 5.17
CA ARG A 113 -10.85 0.37 4.54
C ARG A 113 -10.25 -1.04 4.41
N ALA A 114 -8.99 -1.15 4.00
CA ALA A 114 -8.31 -2.44 3.86
C ALA A 114 -8.19 -3.17 5.21
N GLU A 115 -7.76 -2.46 6.25
CA GLU A 115 -7.65 -2.99 7.62
C GLU A 115 -9.02 -3.37 8.19
N ARG A 116 -10.05 -2.57 7.94
CA ARG A 116 -11.44 -2.91 8.29
C ARG A 116 -11.89 -4.20 7.61
N ASN A 117 -11.64 -4.35 6.30
CA ASN A 117 -11.99 -5.57 5.58
C ASN A 117 -11.27 -6.80 6.15
N ALA A 118 -10.00 -6.65 6.54
CA ALA A 118 -9.26 -7.71 7.21
C ALA A 118 -9.87 -8.07 8.58
N ARG A 119 -10.28 -7.10 9.40
CA ARG A 119 -10.97 -7.34 10.68
C ARG A 119 -12.34 -8.03 10.50
N ILE A 120 -13.07 -7.71 9.44
CA ILE A 120 -14.30 -8.42 9.07
C ILE A 120 -13.95 -9.86 8.68
N ALA A 121 -12.95 -10.07 7.83
CA ALA A 121 -12.51 -11.41 7.43
C ALA A 121 -12.06 -12.26 8.64
N ASP A 122 -11.36 -11.65 9.60
CA ASP A 122 -10.89 -12.33 10.82
C ASP A 122 -12.01 -12.87 11.70
N THR A 123 -13.22 -12.33 11.57
CA THR A 123 -14.39 -12.70 12.38
C THR A 123 -15.43 -13.52 11.61
N ASP A 124 -15.20 -13.83 10.33
CA ASP A 124 -16.16 -14.54 9.49
C ASP A 124 -16.46 -15.96 10.01
N ASP A 125 -15.43 -16.67 10.45
CA ASP A 125 -15.53 -18.05 10.92
C ASP A 125 -16.36 -18.18 12.20
N TYR A 126 -16.28 -17.18 13.09
CA TYR A 126 -17.08 -17.12 14.31
C TYR A 126 -18.59 -17.04 14.04
N ILE A 127 -18.97 -16.41 12.93
CA ILE A 127 -20.38 -16.21 12.54
C ILE A 127 -20.90 -17.36 11.68
N LYS A 128 -20.08 -17.85 10.73
CA LYS A 128 -20.51 -18.87 9.76
C LYS A 128 -20.61 -20.26 10.37
N MET A 129 -19.84 -20.56 11.41
CA MET A 129 -19.78 -21.90 12.01
C MET A 129 -20.34 -21.89 13.45
N PRO A 130 -21.45 -22.62 13.73
CA PRO A 130 -22.06 -22.66 15.05
C PRO A 130 -21.18 -23.36 16.10
N ASP A 131 -20.30 -24.27 15.68
CA ASP A 131 -19.39 -25.02 16.56
C ASP A 131 -18.00 -24.39 16.67
N MET A 132 -17.82 -23.16 16.15
CA MET A 132 -16.52 -22.48 16.22
C MET A 132 -16.16 -22.20 17.68
N THR A 133 -14.94 -22.60 18.04
CA THR A 133 -14.37 -22.32 19.36
C THR A 133 -13.37 -21.17 19.26
N VAL A 134 -13.21 -20.40 20.33
CA VAL A 134 -12.29 -19.26 20.44
C VAL A 134 -11.38 -19.43 21.63
N LYS A 135 -10.18 -18.87 21.55
CA LYS A 135 -9.26 -18.76 22.68
C LYS A 135 -9.31 -17.35 23.26
N LYS A 136 -9.86 -17.19 24.46
CA LYS A 136 -10.06 -15.87 25.10
C LYS A 136 -8.79 -15.28 25.72
N SER A 137 -7.76 -16.10 25.96
CA SER A 137 -6.45 -15.66 26.45
C SER A 137 -5.35 -16.68 26.18
N ALA A 138 -4.08 -16.30 26.33
CA ALA A 138 -2.90 -17.11 25.98
C ALA A 138 -2.86 -18.53 26.56
N LYS A 139 -3.46 -18.76 27.73
CA LYS A 139 -3.49 -20.07 28.40
C LYS A 139 -4.90 -20.63 28.59
N ALA A 140 -5.92 -19.96 28.05
CA ALA A 140 -7.28 -20.48 28.07
C ALA A 140 -7.43 -21.69 27.13
N SER A 141 -8.29 -22.63 27.54
CA SER A 141 -8.85 -23.63 26.65
C SER A 141 -9.69 -22.94 25.58
N ARG A 142 -9.87 -23.60 24.43
CA ARG A 142 -10.82 -23.12 23.42
C ARG A 142 -12.23 -23.43 23.90
N GLU A 143 -13.13 -22.46 23.76
CA GLU A 143 -14.53 -22.57 24.17
C GLU A 143 -15.43 -22.10 23.04
N ALA A 144 -16.61 -22.70 22.90
CA ALA A 144 -17.61 -22.20 21.98
C ALA A 144 -18.07 -20.81 22.44
N LEU A 145 -18.35 -19.92 21.47
CA LEU A 145 -18.96 -18.63 21.77
C LEU A 145 -20.38 -18.84 22.31
N THR A 146 -20.71 -18.16 23.40
CA THR A 146 -22.09 -18.05 23.88
C THR A 146 -22.94 -17.21 22.92
N ASP A 147 -24.27 -17.33 23.00
CA ASP A 147 -25.19 -16.53 22.17
C ASP A 147 -25.00 -15.02 22.39
N GLN A 148 -24.68 -14.63 23.62
CA GLN A 148 -24.36 -13.25 23.97
C GLN A 148 -23.08 -12.78 23.28
N GLU A 149 -22.00 -13.57 23.34
CA GLU A 149 -20.73 -13.24 22.68
C GLU A 149 -20.87 -13.21 21.15
N ARG A 150 -21.71 -14.09 20.57
CA ARG A 150 -22.04 -14.04 19.14
C ARG A 150 -22.72 -12.73 18.78
N THR A 151 -23.63 -12.25 19.62
CA THR A 151 -24.30 -10.95 19.44
C THR A 151 -23.29 -9.79 19.51
N GLU A 152 -22.32 -9.85 20.43
CA GLU A 152 -21.25 -8.85 20.52
C GLU A 152 -20.34 -8.84 19.28
N VAL A 153 -19.98 -10.02 18.74
CA VAL A 153 -19.20 -10.12 17.50
C VAL A 153 -19.99 -9.58 16.30
N LEU A 154 -21.31 -9.81 16.24
CA LEU A 154 -22.16 -9.23 15.19
C LEU A 154 -22.22 -7.70 15.30
N ALA A 155 -22.40 -7.14 16.50
CA ALA A 155 -22.39 -5.70 16.72
C ALA A 155 -21.05 -5.05 16.34
N TYR A 156 -19.92 -5.70 16.69
CA TYR A 156 -18.59 -5.28 16.26
C TYR A 156 -18.44 -5.26 14.74
N ARG A 157 -18.93 -6.28 14.04
CA ARG A 157 -18.91 -6.35 12.58
C ARG A 157 -19.78 -5.28 11.94
N GLU A 158 -20.94 -4.96 12.51
CA GLU A 158 -21.80 -3.85 12.09
C GLU A 158 -21.03 -2.52 12.18
N ALA A 159 -20.44 -2.24 13.35
CA ALA A 159 -19.65 -1.03 13.58
C ALA A 159 -18.45 -0.91 12.62
N LEU A 160 -17.81 -2.02 12.26
CA LEU A 160 -16.76 -2.03 11.24
C LEU A 160 -17.31 -1.69 9.84
N ARG A 161 -18.50 -2.16 9.47
CA ARG A 161 -19.12 -1.81 8.18
C ARG A 161 -19.47 -0.33 8.11
N ASP A 162 -19.98 0.21 9.22
CA ASP A 162 -20.38 1.61 9.37
C ASP A 162 -19.21 2.57 9.56
N LEU A 163 -17.98 2.08 9.76
CA LEU A 163 -16.79 2.91 9.94
C LEU A 163 -16.60 4.07 8.92
N PRO A 164 -16.90 3.96 7.60
CA PRO A 164 -16.70 5.05 6.65
C PRO A 164 -17.84 6.09 6.68
N THR A 165 -18.92 5.83 7.43
CA THR A 165 -20.01 6.79 7.64
C THR A 165 -19.82 7.56 8.95
N VAL A 166 -18.86 7.16 9.79
CA VAL A 166 -18.49 7.87 11.01
C VAL A 166 -17.89 9.24 10.68
N GLU A 167 -18.34 10.26 11.41
CA GLU A 167 -17.80 11.61 11.29
C GLU A 167 -16.29 11.65 11.55
N GLY A 168 -15.55 12.34 10.70
CA GLY A 168 -14.09 12.42 10.78
C GLY A 168 -13.34 11.28 10.09
N PHE A 169 -14.04 10.32 9.45
CA PHE A 169 -13.39 9.32 8.61
C PHE A 169 -12.50 9.99 7.54
N PRO A 170 -11.26 9.51 7.32
CA PRO A 170 -10.64 8.28 7.85
C PRO A 170 -9.93 8.39 9.21
N PHE A 171 -9.88 9.56 9.83
CA PHE A 171 -9.13 9.83 11.08
C PHE A 171 -9.91 9.44 12.33
N VAL A 172 -10.42 8.21 12.35
CA VAL A 172 -11.28 7.66 13.43
C VAL A 172 -10.61 6.44 14.07
N GLU A 173 -10.99 6.16 15.31
CA GLU A 173 -10.61 4.89 15.95
C GLU A 173 -11.39 3.71 15.37
N TYR A 174 -10.76 2.55 15.33
CA TYR A 174 -11.50 1.32 15.07
C TYR A 174 -12.42 0.99 16.24
N PRO A 175 -13.56 0.33 15.99
CA PRO A 175 -14.38 -0.24 17.04
C PRO A 175 -13.54 -1.17 17.92
N THR A 176 -13.82 -1.16 19.23
CA THR A 176 -13.16 -2.04 20.19
C THR A 176 -13.49 -3.50 19.88
N ILE A 177 -12.46 -4.34 19.84
CA ILE A 177 -12.64 -5.78 19.62
C ILE A 177 -13.32 -6.39 20.86
N PRO A 178 -14.41 -7.17 20.71
CA PRO A 178 -15.04 -7.84 21.85
C PRO A 178 -14.08 -8.75 22.61
N ALA A 179 -14.15 -8.74 23.94
CA ALA A 179 -13.23 -9.48 24.82
C ALA A 179 -13.18 -11.00 24.52
N CYS A 180 -14.27 -11.57 24.01
CA CYS A 180 -14.35 -12.99 23.64
C CYS A 180 -13.45 -13.38 22.46
N ILE A 181 -13.09 -12.43 21.58
CA ILE A 181 -12.24 -12.64 20.41
C ILE A 181 -11.00 -11.75 20.39
N GLU A 182 -10.86 -10.83 21.36
CA GLU A 182 -9.76 -9.87 21.46
C GLU A 182 -8.39 -10.54 21.41
N TYR A 183 -8.21 -11.67 22.10
CA TYR A 183 -6.93 -12.36 22.10
C TYR A 183 -6.52 -12.83 20.69
N GLU A 184 -7.41 -13.48 19.94
CA GLU A 184 -7.09 -14.02 18.62
C GLU A 184 -7.06 -12.91 17.55
N CYS A 185 -8.09 -12.07 17.50
CA CYS A 185 -8.19 -10.98 16.52
C CYS A 185 -7.17 -9.87 16.79
N GLY A 186 -6.87 -9.57 18.05
CA GLY A 186 -5.84 -8.61 18.44
C GLY A 186 -4.46 -9.03 17.94
N GLN A 187 -4.06 -10.29 18.15
CA GLN A 187 -2.81 -10.81 17.61
C GLN A 187 -2.71 -10.70 16.09
N LYS A 188 -3.81 -10.95 15.36
CA LYS A 188 -3.84 -10.81 13.90
C LYS A 188 -3.71 -9.34 13.47
N ALA A 189 -4.37 -8.43 14.18
CA ALA A 189 -4.25 -7.00 13.93
C ALA A 189 -2.81 -6.50 14.21
N ASP A 190 -2.21 -6.93 15.32
CA ASP A 190 -0.84 -6.60 15.68
C ASP A 190 0.16 -7.16 14.66
N ALA A 191 -0.01 -8.41 14.23
CA ALA A 191 0.83 -9.01 13.21
C ALA A 191 0.77 -8.23 11.89
N ARG A 192 -0.42 -7.78 11.48
CA ARG A 192 -0.61 -6.95 10.29
C ARG A 192 0.04 -5.56 10.45
N ALA A 193 -0.06 -4.94 11.62
CA ALA A 193 0.59 -3.66 11.91
C ALA A 193 2.13 -3.78 11.85
N VAL A 194 2.69 -4.85 12.40
CA VAL A 194 4.13 -5.16 12.31
C VAL A 194 4.54 -5.38 10.86
N GLN A 195 3.77 -6.18 10.11
CA GLN A 195 4.04 -6.45 8.71
C GLN A 195 4.01 -5.18 7.85
N ALA A 196 3.02 -4.31 8.04
CA ALA A 196 2.94 -3.02 7.36
C ALA A 196 4.16 -2.14 7.65
N ASN A 197 4.59 -2.07 8.91
CA ASN A 197 5.79 -1.31 9.27
C ASN A 197 7.07 -1.89 8.67
N MET A 198 7.18 -3.22 8.54
CA MET A 198 8.35 -3.84 7.89
C MET A 198 8.45 -3.50 6.40
N TYR A 199 7.33 -3.52 5.67
CA TYR A 199 7.34 -3.25 4.22
C TYR A 199 7.41 -1.76 3.85
N ARG A 200 7.10 -0.85 4.79
CA ARG A 200 7.30 0.61 4.60
C ARG A 200 8.77 1.04 4.67
N GLY A 201 9.68 0.19 5.12
CA GLY A 201 11.10 0.51 5.31
C GLY A 201 12.05 0.04 4.19
N PHE A 202 11.53 -0.39 3.04
CA PHE A 202 12.32 -0.94 1.92
C PHE A 202 12.07 -0.20 0.60
#